data_AF-A0A418XFT9-F1
#
_entry.id   AF-A0A418XFT9-F1
#
_cell.length_a   1.000
_cell.length_b   1.000
_cell.length_c   1.000
_cell.angle_alpha   90.00
_cell.angle_beta   90.00
_cell.angle_gamma   90.00
#
_symmetry.space_group_name_H-M   'P 1'
#
loop_
_entity.id
_entity.type
_entity.pdbx_description
1 polymer ?
#
loop_
_entity_poly.entity_id
_entity_poly.type
_entity_poly.pdbx_seq_one_letter_code
_entity_poly.pdbx_strand_id
1 'polypeptide(L)'
;MKQFEATVAWQRDNQSFADQRYSRRHEWTFDGGARVPASSSPLSVPLPMSDPAAVDPEEALVAAASSCHMLFFLSFAAQRGFVVDSYRDRAVGYLDKDANGVIWMPKIALRPEIAFSLTPPTPAELEAIHHLAHARCYIANSIKAEVVVEAAA
;
A
#
# COMPACT_ATOMS: atom_id res chain seq x y z
N MET A 1 9.25 -16.64 15.30
CA MET A 1 9.46 -15.65 14.21
C MET A 1 8.66 -16.14 13.00
N LYS A 2 7.96 -15.24 12.31
CA LYS A 2 7.25 -15.57 11.05
C LYS A 2 8.05 -14.97 9.90
N GLN A 3 8.09 -15.65 8.76
CA GLN A 3 8.84 -15.25 7.57
C GLN A 3 7.87 -15.02 6.42
N PHE A 4 8.14 -13.98 5.62
CA PHE A 4 7.38 -13.61 4.42
C PHE A 4 8.40 -13.40 3.30
N GLU A 5 8.14 -13.97 2.12
CA GLU A 5 9.11 -13.97 1.01
C GLU A 5 8.50 -13.40 -0.27
N ALA A 6 9.35 -12.76 -1.06
CA ALA A 6 9.05 -12.33 -2.41
C ALA A 6 10.30 -12.50 -3.28
N THR A 7 10.12 -13.03 -4.49
CA THR A 7 11.17 -13.06 -5.52
C THR A 7 10.90 -11.96 -6.52
N VAL A 8 11.89 -11.09 -6.76
CA VAL A 8 11.84 -10.00 -7.74
C VAL A 8 12.80 -10.34 -8.87
N ALA A 9 12.29 -10.46 -10.10
CA ALA A 9 13.09 -10.90 -11.24
C ALA A 9 12.94 -9.95 -12.43
N TRP A 10 14.06 -9.33 -12.81
CA TRP A 10 14.21 -8.53 -14.03
C TRP A 10 15.19 -9.22 -14.98
N GLN A 11 14.93 -9.14 -16.30
CA GLN A 11 15.82 -9.67 -17.32
C GLN A 11 16.03 -8.64 -18.42
N ARG A 12 17.28 -8.53 -18.90
CA ARG A 12 17.66 -7.55 -19.93
C ARG A 12 17.14 -7.91 -21.32
N ASP A 13 17.04 -9.20 -21.61
CA ASP A 13 16.93 -9.75 -22.96
C ASP A 13 18.01 -9.15 -23.90
N ASN A 14 17.59 -8.70 -25.08
CA ASN A 14 18.47 -8.11 -26.09
C ASN A 14 18.59 -6.58 -25.98
N GLN A 15 18.09 -5.97 -24.90
CA GLN A 15 18.08 -4.52 -24.75
C GLN A 15 19.48 -3.95 -24.50
N SER A 16 19.74 -2.77 -25.07
CA SER A 16 20.85 -1.92 -24.65
C SER A 16 20.62 -1.49 -23.20
N PHE A 17 21.62 -1.67 -22.34
CA PHE A 17 21.48 -1.43 -20.90
C PHE A 17 22.15 -0.13 -20.45
N ALA A 18 23.38 0.10 -20.90
CA ALA A 18 24.19 1.22 -20.44
C ALA A 18 23.69 2.59 -20.93
N ASP A 19 22.81 2.62 -21.92
CA ASP A 19 22.19 3.85 -22.41
C ASP A 19 20.96 4.28 -21.59
N GLN A 20 20.65 3.58 -20.50
CA GLN A 20 19.54 3.84 -19.60
C GLN A 20 18.14 3.72 -20.23
N ARG A 21 18.01 3.17 -21.45
CA ARG A 21 16.73 3.06 -22.18
C ARG A 21 16.07 1.68 -22.09
N TYR A 22 16.60 0.78 -21.27
CA TYR A 22 16.00 -0.53 -21.04
C TYR A 22 14.63 -0.43 -20.34
N SER A 23 13.77 -1.43 -20.57
CA SER A 23 12.49 -1.56 -19.89
C SER A 23 12.69 -1.89 -18.42
N ARG A 24 11.96 -1.21 -17.54
CA ARG A 24 11.90 -1.48 -16.09
C ARG A 24 10.86 -2.56 -15.76
N ARG A 25 10.18 -3.12 -16.76
CA ARG A 25 9.21 -4.21 -16.57
C ARG A 25 9.90 -5.43 -15.98
N HIS A 26 9.34 -5.96 -14.92
CA HIS A 26 9.83 -7.12 -14.20
C HIS A 26 8.64 -7.84 -13.54
N GLU A 27 8.92 -8.88 -12.76
CA GLU A 27 7.86 -9.65 -12.09
C GLU A 27 8.19 -9.88 -10.61
N TRP A 28 7.16 -9.82 -9.77
CA TRP A 28 7.20 -10.29 -8.39
C TRP A 28 6.50 -11.64 -8.29
N THR A 29 7.11 -12.60 -7.60
CA THR A 29 6.52 -13.90 -7.30
C THR A 29 6.50 -14.13 -5.80
N PHE A 30 5.37 -14.61 -5.28
CA PHE A 30 5.16 -14.89 -3.86
C PHE A 30 5.04 -16.40 -3.61
N ASP A 31 5.24 -16.81 -2.36
CA ASP A 31 5.25 -18.21 -1.90
C ASP A 31 4.01 -19.03 -2.29
N GLY A 32 2.83 -18.40 -2.30
CA GLY A 32 1.57 -19.01 -2.75
C GLY A 32 1.41 -19.14 -4.27
N GLY A 33 2.42 -18.77 -5.07
CA GLY A 33 2.40 -18.83 -6.53
C GLY A 33 1.80 -17.60 -7.22
N ALA A 34 1.41 -16.56 -6.48
CA ALA A 34 0.95 -15.30 -7.06
C ALA A 34 2.08 -14.62 -7.83
N ARG A 35 1.77 -14.14 -9.04
CA ARG A 35 2.70 -13.43 -9.92
C ARG A 35 2.14 -12.05 -10.25
N VAL A 36 2.91 -11.00 -10.00
CA VAL A 36 2.50 -9.61 -10.18
C VAL A 36 3.44 -8.94 -11.18
N PRO A 37 2.94 -8.49 -12.34
CA PRO A 37 3.70 -7.61 -13.22
C PRO A 37 4.07 -6.34 -12.50
N ALA A 38 5.34 -5.96 -12.54
CA ALA A 38 5.87 -4.79 -11.86
C ALA A 38 6.73 -3.93 -12.77
N SER A 39 6.86 -2.64 -12.44
CA SER A 39 7.67 -1.66 -13.15
C SER A 39 8.14 -0.56 -12.19
N SER A 40 8.96 0.38 -12.67
CA SER A 40 9.08 1.69 -12.05
C SER A 40 7.85 2.55 -12.36
N SER A 41 7.52 3.48 -11.47
CA SER A 41 6.48 4.48 -11.71
C SER A 41 6.79 5.35 -12.94
N PRO A 42 5.79 5.66 -13.80
CA PRO A 42 5.94 6.66 -14.86
C PRO A 42 6.31 8.05 -14.36
N LEU A 43 6.04 8.34 -13.08
CA LEU A 43 6.40 9.60 -12.42
C LEU A 43 7.92 9.71 -12.16
N SER A 44 8.63 8.58 -12.08
CA SER A 44 10.06 8.52 -11.83
C SER A 44 10.87 8.19 -13.08
N VAL A 45 10.34 7.29 -13.93
CA VAL A 45 10.98 6.86 -15.18
C VAL A 45 9.97 6.99 -16.32
N PRO A 46 10.23 7.80 -17.35
CA PRO A 46 9.24 8.09 -18.38
C PRO A 46 8.99 6.90 -19.32
N LEU A 47 7.84 6.93 -19.98
CA LEU A 47 7.52 6.02 -21.07
C LEU A 47 8.52 6.21 -22.24
N PRO A 48 8.91 5.15 -22.96
CA PRO A 48 8.41 3.77 -22.87
C PRO A 48 9.23 2.86 -21.93
N MET A 49 10.09 3.42 -21.07
CA MET A 49 10.96 2.60 -20.20
C MET A 49 10.20 2.02 -19.00
N SER A 50 9.10 2.65 -18.59
CA SER A 50 8.14 2.12 -17.61
C SER A 50 6.93 1.49 -18.28
N ASP A 51 6.26 0.59 -17.56
CA ASP A 51 4.97 0.00 -17.93
C ASP A 51 3.89 0.53 -16.96
N PRO A 52 2.98 1.42 -17.42
CA PRO A 52 1.97 2.05 -16.55
C PRO A 52 0.83 1.09 -16.16
N ALA A 53 0.78 -0.12 -16.73
CA ALA A 53 -0.18 -1.15 -16.35
C ALA A 53 0.37 -2.10 -15.27
N ALA A 54 1.66 -2.00 -14.93
CA ALA A 54 2.32 -2.81 -13.93
C ALA A 54 2.42 -2.06 -12.60
N VAL A 55 2.43 -2.81 -11.49
CA VAL A 55 2.55 -2.23 -10.14
C VAL A 55 3.93 -1.60 -9.96
N ASP A 56 3.98 -0.39 -9.41
CA ASP A 56 5.23 0.21 -8.94
C ASP A 56 5.46 0.05 -7.42
N PRO A 57 6.71 0.13 -6.93
CA PRO A 57 7.00 -0.04 -5.51
C PRO A 57 6.31 0.98 -4.60
N GLU A 58 6.15 2.22 -5.05
CA GLU A 58 5.49 3.29 -4.31
C GLU A 58 4.00 2.96 -4.09
N GLU A 59 3.29 2.58 -5.15
CA GLU A 59 1.89 2.13 -5.10
C GLU A 59 1.74 0.86 -4.25
N ALA A 60 2.67 -0.10 -4.38
CA ALA A 60 2.64 -1.32 -3.59
C ALA A 60 2.81 -1.08 -2.09
N LEU A 61 3.65 -0.12 -1.70
CA LEU A 61 3.82 0.27 -0.30
C LEU A 61 2.53 0.88 0.27
N VAL A 62 1.88 1.76 -0.49
CA VAL A 62 0.59 2.36 -0.13
C VAL A 62 -0.49 1.29 0.02
N ALA A 63 -0.57 0.36 -0.94
CA ALA A 63 -1.49 -0.75 -0.90
C ALA A 63 -1.25 -1.67 0.31
N ALA A 64 0.00 -1.98 0.63
CA ALA A 64 0.36 -2.81 1.78
C ALA A 64 -0.01 -2.14 3.11
N ALA A 65 0.23 -0.82 3.26
CA ALA A 65 -0.14 -0.07 4.45
C ALA A 65 -1.66 -0.02 4.65
N SER A 66 -2.41 0.29 3.58
CA SER A 66 -3.87 0.31 3.57
C SER A 66 -4.46 -1.07 3.90
N SER A 67 -3.99 -2.12 3.21
CA SER A 67 -4.46 -3.49 3.41
C SER A 67 -4.20 -3.98 4.84
N CYS A 68 -3.02 -3.70 5.41
CA CYS A 68 -2.70 -4.10 6.77
C CYS A 68 -3.62 -3.40 7.79
N HIS A 69 -3.89 -2.10 7.64
CA HIS A 69 -4.86 -1.40 8.48
C HIS A 69 -6.26 -2.01 8.36
N MET A 70 -6.74 -2.20 7.12
CA MET A 70 -8.04 -2.80 6.82
C MET A 70 -8.23 -4.15 7.52
N LEU A 71 -7.23 -5.05 7.44
CA LEU A 71 -7.33 -6.38 8.03
C LEU A 71 -7.49 -6.33 9.56
N PHE A 72 -6.77 -5.41 10.23
CA PHE A 72 -6.97 -5.18 11.66
C PHE A 72 -8.33 -4.53 11.95
N PHE A 73 -8.73 -3.54 11.16
CA PHE A 73 -10.02 -2.89 11.30
C PHE A 73 -11.17 -3.90 11.23
N LEU A 74 -11.20 -4.75 10.19
CA LEU A 74 -12.22 -5.78 10.00
C LEU A 74 -12.24 -6.77 11.18
N SER A 75 -11.07 -7.20 11.66
CA SER A 75 -10.98 -8.06 12.84
C SER A 75 -11.57 -7.42 14.09
N PHE A 76 -11.29 -6.13 14.35
CA PHE A 76 -11.78 -5.44 15.55
C PHE A 76 -13.26 -5.05 15.45
N ALA A 77 -13.75 -4.70 14.26
CA ALA A 77 -15.17 -4.50 14.00
C ALA A 77 -15.96 -5.79 14.30
N ALA A 78 -15.50 -6.93 13.77
CA ALA A 78 -16.12 -8.23 14.01
C ALA A 78 -16.13 -8.62 15.49
N GLN A 79 -15.02 -8.41 16.21
CA GLN A 79 -14.93 -8.67 17.66
C GLN A 79 -15.94 -7.83 18.48
N ARG A 80 -16.31 -6.65 18.00
CA ARG A 80 -17.29 -5.76 18.63
C ARG A 80 -18.72 -5.99 18.13
N GLY A 81 -18.92 -6.96 17.23
CA GLY A 81 -20.25 -7.30 16.69
C GLY A 81 -20.73 -6.38 15.56
N PHE A 82 -19.88 -5.50 15.02
CA PHE A 82 -20.22 -4.69 13.86
C PHE A 82 -20.05 -5.50 12.58
N VAL A 83 -21.09 -5.54 11.74
CA VAL A 83 -21.07 -6.24 10.46
C VAL A 83 -20.67 -5.24 9.37
N VAL A 84 -19.47 -5.43 8.81
CA VAL A 84 -18.95 -4.64 7.68
C VAL A 84 -19.30 -5.37 6.38
N ASP A 85 -20.12 -4.73 5.54
CA ASP A 85 -20.50 -5.28 4.23
C ASP A 85 -19.47 -4.93 3.15
N SER A 86 -18.89 -3.73 3.23
CA SER A 86 -17.82 -3.30 2.33
C SER A 86 -16.84 -2.37 3.03
N TYR A 87 -15.59 -2.46 2.61
CA TYR A 87 -14.51 -1.56 2.98
C TYR A 87 -13.77 -1.23 1.70
N ARG A 88 -13.66 0.07 1.39
CA ARG A 88 -12.90 0.55 0.25
C ARG A 88 -12.04 1.72 0.68
N ASP A 89 -10.75 1.62 0.43
CA ASP A 89 -9.81 2.69 0.78
C ASP A 89 -9.17 3.27 -0.49
N ARG A 90 -9.28 4.58 -0.65
CA ARG A 90 -8.55 5.35 -1.67
C ARG A 90 -7.29 5.95 -1.06
N ALA A 91 -6.38 5.09 -0.66
CA ALA A 91 -5.15 5.50 0.00
C ALA A 91 -4.22 6.26 -0.97
N VAL A 92 -3.48 7.23 -0.45
CA VAL A 92 -2.52 8.04 -1.21
C VAL A 92 -1.20 8.15 -0.46
N GLY A 93 -0.11 7.77 -1.13
CA GLY A 93 1.26 8.01 -0.68
C GLY A 93 1.82 9.28 -1.31
N TYR A 94 2.61 10.02 -0.54
CA TYR A 94 3.26 11.25 -1.01
C TYR A 94 4.76 11.08 -0.94
N LEU A 95 5.45 11.18 -2.08
CA LEU A 95 6.90 11.35 -2.11
C LEU A 95 7.26 12.82 -1.94
N ASP A 96 8.23 13.10 -1.08
CA ASP A 96 8.76 14.45 -0.87
C ASP A 96 10.27 14.40 -0.54
N LYS A 97 10.91 15.56 -0.51
CA LYS A 97 12.32 15.73 -0.13
C LYS A 97 12.42 16.15 1.33
N ASP A 98 13.32 15.53 2.08
CA ASP A 98 13.70 16.04 3.40
C ASP A 98 14.63 17.26 3.31
N ALA A 99 15.03 17.80 4.47
CA ALA A 99 15.91 18.97 4.55
C ALA A 99 17.31 18.73 3.93
N ASN A 100 17.73 17.48 3.74
CA ASN A 100 18.99 17.10 3.10
C ASN A 100 18.80 16.74 1.61
N GLY A 101 17.58 16.89 1.07
CA GLY A 101 17.26 16.57 -0.32
C GLY A 101 17.00 15.10 -0.60
N VAL A 102 16.94 14.24 0.43
CA VAL A 102 16.64 12.81 0.28
C VAL A 102 15.15 12.66 -0.05
N ILE A 103 14.85 12.00 -1.18
CA ILE A 103 13.48 11.67 -1.56
C ILE A 103 13.02 10.46 -0.74
N TRP A 104 11.87 10.60 -0.09
CA TRP A 104 11.24 9.52 0.68
C TRP A 104 9.73 9.72 0.71
N MET A 105 8.99 8.75 1.25
CA MET A 105 7.55 8.85 1.43
C MET A 105 7.22 9.29 2.86
N PRO A 106 7.09 10.59 3.17
CA PRO A 106 6.77 11.06 4.53
C PRO A 106 5.38 10.67 5.01
N LYS A 107 4.41 10.54 4.10
CA LYS A 107 3.01 10.39 4.46
C LYS A 107 2.30 9.37 3.59
N ILE A 108 1.47 8.54 4.22
CA ILE A 108 0.44 7.72 3.57
C ILE A 108 -0.90 8.07 4.22
N ALA A 109 -1.83 8.61 3.43
CA ALA A 109 -3.18 8.93 3.86
C ALA A 109 -4.13 7.77 3.50
N LEU A 110 -4.79 7.20 4.49
CA LEU A 110 -5.86 6.20 4.35
C LEU A 110 -7.21 6.91 4.37
N ARG A 111 -8.11 6.57 3.46
CA ARG A 111 -9.45 7.16 3.29
C ARG A 111 -10.51 6.07 3.16
N PRO A 112 -10.78 5.34 4.25
CA PRO A 112 -11.71 4.22 4.21
C PRO A 112 -13.17 4.67 4.10
N GLU A 113 -13.83 4.26 3.03
CA GLU A 113 -15.27 4.25 2.83
C GLU A 113 -15.81 2.89 3.31
N ILE A 114 -16.61 2.87 4.39
CA ILE A 114 -17.06 1.63 5.05
C ILE A 114 -18.58 1.58 5.10
N ALA A 115 -19.16 0.51 4.57
CA ALA A 115 -20.59 0.22 4.70
C ALA A 115 -20.80 -0.82 5.81
N PHE A 116 -21.73 -0.52 6.72
CA PHE A 116 -22.16 -1.43 7.77
C PHE A 116 -23.61 -1.86 7.53
N SER A 117 -23.91 -3.11 7.84
CA SER A 117 -25.28 -3.58 7.99
C SER A 117 -25.70 -3.58 9.47
N LEU A 118 -27.00 -3.79 9.72
CA LEU A 118 -27.61 -3.83 11.05
C LEU A 118 -27.46 -2.49 11.79
N THR A 119 -26.86 -2.51 12.99
CA THR A 119 -26.60 -1.33 13.79
C THR A 119 -25.15 -0.89 13.56
N PRO A 120 -24.93 0.26 12.89
CA PRO A 120 -23.59 0.78 12.67
C PRO A 120 -22.96 1.28 13.98
N PRO A 121 -21.62 1.35 14.07
CA PRO A 121 -20.94 1.98 15.19
C PRO A 121 -21.30 3.46 15.28
N THR A 122 -21.33 3.99 16.50
CA THR A 122 -21.27 5.43 16.72
C THR A 122 -19.95 6.01 16.19
N PRO A 123 -19.86 7.32 15.92
CA PRO A 123 -18.61 7.94 15.49
C PRO A 123 -17.43 7.66 16.44
N ALA A 124 -17.67 7.69 17.75
CA ALA A 124 -16.64 7.42 18.75
C ALA A 124 -16.17 5.95 18.75
N GLU A 125 -17.07 5.00 18.53
CA GLU A 125 -16.71 3.58 18.39
C GLU A 125 -15.90 3.35 17.11
N LEU A 126 -16.33 3.96 16.00
CA LEU A 126 -15.63 3.86 14.72
C LEU A 126 -14.20 4.41 14.82
N GLU A 127 -14.04 5.61 15.38
CA GLU A 127 -12.74 6.23 15.70
C GLU A 127 -11.86 5.27 16.52
N ALA A 128 -12.42 4.68 17.58
CA ALA A 128 -11.70 3.76 18.44
C ALA A 128 -11.28 2.46 17.73
N ILE A 129 -12.05 1.98 16.74
CA ILE A 129 -11.63 0.84 15.89
C ILE A 129 -10.47 1.26 14.99
N HIS A 130 -10.55 2.41 14.32
CA HIS A 130 -9.49 2.90 13.44
C HIS A 130 -8.17 3.12 14.19
N HIS A 131 -8.23 3.76 15.37
CA HIS A 131 -7.06 4.00 16.20
C HIS A 131 -6.41 2.68 16.66
N LEU A 132 -7.21 1.71 17.11
CA LEU A 132 -6.69 0.41 17.51
C LEU A 132 -6.10 -0.37 16.32
N ALA A 133 -6.75 -0.32 15.15
CA ALA A 133 -6.25 -0.93 13.93
C ALA A 133 -4.90 -0.33 13.50
N HIS A 134 -4.78 0.98 13.53
CA HIS A 134 -3.53 1.69 13.23
C HIS A 134 -2.41 1.28 14.21
N ALA A 135 -2.68 1.28 15.51
CA ALA A 135 -1.70 0.90 16.53
C ALA A 135 -1.19 -0.56 16.39
N ARG A 136 -2.01 -1.46 15.81
CA ARG A 136 -1.67 -2.88 15.62
C ARG A 136 -1.16 -3.22 14.22
N CYS A 137 -1.29 -2.30 13.26
CA CYS A 137 -0.85 -2.47 11.89
C CYS A 137 0.66 -2.73 11.82
N TYR A 138 1.06 -3.91 11.32
CA TYR A 138 2.46 -4.27 11.22
C TYR A 138 3.24 -3.34 10.29
N ILE A 139 2.64 -2.94 9.17
CA ILE A 139 3.29 -2.08 8.17
C ILE A 139 3.49 -0.67 8.71
N ALA A 140 2.47 -0.06 9.33
CA ALA A 140 2.60 1.26 9.94
C ALA A 140 3.67 1.28 11.05
N ASN A 141 3.79 0.21 11.83
CA ASN A 141 4.83 0.05 12.84
C ASN A 141 6.24 -0.25 12.29
N SER A 142 6.38 -0.49 10.97
CA SER A 142 7.63 -0.91 10.34
C SER A 142 8.26 0.15 9.43
N ILE A 143 7.56 1.24 9.16
CA ILE A 143 8.01 2.27 8.20
C ILE A 143 8.19 3.63 8.90
N LYS A 144 9.03 4.49 8.32
CA LYS A 144 9.23 5.87 8.80
C LYS A 144 8.05 6.78 8.44
N ALA A 145 7.30 6.44 7.38
CA ALA A 145 6.18 7.23 6.90
C ALA A 145 5.11 7.38 7.99
N GLU A 146 4.56 8.57 8.14
CA GLU A 146 3.37 8.79 8.94
C GLU A 146 2.16 8.22 8.19
N VAL A 147 1.52 7.20 8.76
CA VAL A 147 0.28 6.63 8.20
C VAL A 147 -0.89 7.25 8.95
N VAL A 148 -1.71 8.06 8.26
CA VAL A 148 -2.85 8.75 8.88
C VAL A 148 -4.17 8.23 8.31
N VAL A 149 -5.22 8.22 9.13
CA VAL A 149 -6.59 7.97 8.67
C VAL A 149 -7.29 9.32 8.52
N GLU A 150 -7.74 9.63 7.31
CA GLU A 150 -8.49 10.84 6.96
C GLU A 150 -9.96 10.48 6.69
N ALA A 151 -10.85 11.46 6.83
CA ALA A 151 -12.23 11.30 6.38
C ALA A 151 -12.25 11.02 4.86
N ALA A 152 -13.11 10.09 4.43
CA ALA A 152 -13.36 9.88 3.01
C ALA A 152 -13.88 11.18 2.38
N ALA A 153 -13.35 11.53 1.21
CA ALA A 153 -13.72 12.73 0.46
C ALA A 153 -14.98 12.52 -0.39
#